data_AF-A0A1M3KWZ6-F1
#
_entry.id   AF-A0A1M3KWZ6-F1
#
_cell.length_a   1.000
_cell.length_b   1.000
_cell.length_c   1.000
_cell.angle_alpha   90.00
_cell.angle_beta   90.00
_cell.angle_gamma   90.00
#
_symmetry.space_group_name_H-M   'P 1'
#
loop_
_entity.id
_entity.type
_entity.pdbx_description
1 polymer ?
#
loop_
_entity_poly.entity_id
_entity_poly.type
_entity_poly.pdbx_seq_one_letter_code
_entity_poly.pdbx_strand_id
1 'polypeptide(L)'
;MLHQTLRDLYVVERKRFKRMLALCFTMAGLYWLVIYAIVGFDLTPDAAADALTLRAGQTVIYLILMTLWGVDYLREERRLKIVIETANGRDVRPDAVMTADIDGKRLGAFSILRPKGAGKAPFIMPLVNLAGLAVAACLIVMQYVNAIRMIAS
;
A
#
# COMPACT_ATOMS: atom_id res chain seq x y z
N MET A 1 -2.79 -23.62 7.16
CA MET A 1 -1.87 -23.01 6.16
C MET A 1 -2.60 -22.97 4.82
N LEU A 2 -2.38 -22.01 3.92
CA LEU A 2 -3.06 -22.02 2.61
C LEU A 2 -2.43 -23.04 1.64
N HIS A 3 -3.25 -23.63 0.77
CA HIS A 3 -2.80 -24.54 -0.29
C HIS A 3 -1.74 -23.86 -1.16
N GLN A 4 -0.78 -24.64 -1.66
CA GLN A 4 0.40 -24.13 -2.37
C GLN A 4 0.04 -23.30 -3.61
N THR A 5 -0.96 -23.73 -4.39
CA THR A 5 -1.46 -22.99 -5.56
C THR A 5 -1.99 -21.60 -5.21
N LEU A 6 -2.74 -21.47 -4.10
CA LEU A 6 -3.21 -20.18 -3.63
C LEU A 6 -2.05 -19.34 -3.09
N ARG A 7 -1.16 -19.96 -2.31
CA ARG A 7 0.04 -19.30 -1.77
C ARG A 7 0.86 -18.66 -2.90
N ASP A 8 1.19 -19.41 -3.93
CA ASP A 8 2.00 -18.92 -5.05
C ASP A 8 1.28 -17.82 -5.83
N LEU A 9 -0.04 -17.94 -5.94
CA LEU A 9 -0.89 -16.94 -6.57
C LEU A 9 -0.82 -15.59 -5.85
N TYR A 10 -0.97 -15.51 -4.52
CA TYR A 10 -1.13 -14.22 -3.84
C TYR A 10 0.03 -13.82 -2.91
N VAL A 11 0.73 -14.75 -2.24
CA VAL A 11 1.67 -14.42 -1.16
C VAL A 11 2.88 -13.66 -1.67
N VAL A 12 3.41 -14.07 -2.83
CA VAL A 12 4.61 -13.44 -3.42
C VAL A 12 4.32 -11.98 -3.78
N GLU A 13 3.22 -11.72 -4.49
CA GLU A 13 2.82 -10.35 -4.85
C GLU A 13 2.50 -9.51 -3.63
N ARG A 14 1.79 -10.08 -2.65
CA ARG A 14 1.47 -9.38 -1.41
C ARG A 14 2.72 -8.96 -0.66
N LYS A 15 3.70 -9.86 -0.56
CA LYS A 15 4.98 -9.59 0.10
C LYS A 15 5.72 -8.44 -0.59
N ARG A 16 5.70 -8.40 -1.93
CA ARG A 16 6.28 -7.29 -2.70
C ARG A 16 5.54 -5.98 -2.45
N PHE A 17 4.21 -5.97 -2.54
CA PHE A 17 3.39 -4.78 -2.26
C PHE A 17 3.64 -4.24 -0.85
N LYS A 18 3.61 -5.10 0.17
CA LYS A 18 3.91 -4.71 1.56
C LYS A 18 5.30 -4.12 1.72
N ARG A 19 6.31 -4.68 1.03
CA ARG A 19 7.67 -4.12 1.05
C ARG A 19 7.72 -2.73 0.44
N MET A 20 7.10 -2.53 -0.72
CA MET A 20 7.04 -1.21 -1.38
C MET A 20 6.31 -0.18 -0.50
N LEU A 21 5.19 -0.58 0.09
CA LEU A 21 4.43 0.26 1.00
C LEU A 21 5.23 0.60 2.27
N ALA A 22 5.90 -0.39 2.86
CA ALA A 22 6.77 -0.17 4.01
C ALA A 22 7.93 0.77 3.69
N LEU A 23 8.57 0.63 2.53
CA LEU A 23 9.61 1.56 2.07
C LEU A 23 9.07 2.99 1.95
N CYS A 24 7.88 3.18 1.40
CA CYS A 24 7.25 4.50 1.32
C CYS A 24 6.97 5.08 2.72
N PHE A 25 6.44 4.27 3.65
CA PHE A 25 6.24 4.69 5.04
C PHE A 25 7.55 5.05 5.74
N THR A 26 8.62 4.28 5.52
CA THR A 26 9.95 4.56 6.07
C THR A 26 10.49 5.87 5.51
N MET A 27 10.40 6.09 4.20
CA MET A 27 10.88 7.33 3.57
C MET A 27 10.09 8.55 4.03
N ALA A 28 8.76 8.44 4.16
CA ALA A 28 7.91 9.47 4.74
C ALA A 28 8.23 9.71 6.23
N GLY A 29 8.50 8.64 6.99
CA GLY A 29 8.93 8.71 8.39
C GLY A 29 10.25 9.43 8.58
N LEU A 30 11.26 9.09 7.77
CA LEU A 30 12.57 9.75 7.80
C LEU A 30 12.49 11.24 7.46
N TYR A 31 11.48 11.67 6.72
CA TYR A 31 11.30 13.08 6.39
C TYR A 31 11.00 13.95 7.62
N TRP A 32 10.44 13.38 8.68
CA TRP A 32 10.28 14.10 9.94
C TRP A 32 11.62 14.55 10.52
N LEU A 33 12.69 13.79 10.33
CA LEU A 33 14.03 14.21 10.74
C LEU A 33 14.47 15.47 10.00
N VAL A 34 14.12 15.60 8.73
CA VAL A 34 14.39 16.81 7.94
C VAL A 34 13.60 18.01 8.48
N ILE A 35 12.31 17.82 8.75
CA ILE A 35 11.46 18.88 9.35
C ILE A 35 12.05 19.33 10.70
N TYR A 36 12.43 18.38 11.56
CA TYR A 36 13.01 18.71 12.86
C TYR A 36 14.40 19.35 12.75
N ALA A 37 15.20 18.96 11.76
CA ALA A 37 16.47 19.61 11.50
C ALA A 37 16.25 21.08 11.11
N ILE A 38 15.33 21.38 10.19
CA ILE A 38 15.04 22.77 9.78
C ILE A 38 14.61 23.62 11.00
N VAL A 39 13.65 23.13 11.78
CA VAL A 39 13.16 23.86 12.98
C VAL A 39 14.22 23.97 14.08
N GLY A 40 15.10 22.98 14.21
CA GLY A 40 16.12 22.95 15.26
C GLY A 40 17.36 23.79 14.94
N PHE A 41 17.69 23.94 13.66
CA PHE A 41 18.86 24.71 13.22
C PHE A 41 18.52 26.16 12.86
N ASP A 42 17.27 26.45 12.48
CA ASP A 42 16.82 27.79 12.13
C ASP A 42 15.74 28.29 13.11
N LEU A 43 16.10 29.30 13.91
CA LEU A 43 15.26 29.93 14.94
C LEU A 43 14.49 31.14 14.41
N THR A 44 14.51 31.39 13.09
CA THR A 44 13.76 32.50 12.49
C THR A 44 12.25 32.25 12.51
N PRO A 45 11.42 33.31 12.51
CA PRO A 45 9.97 33.19 12.41
C PRO A 45 9.51 32.49 11.11
N ASP A 46 10.29 32.64 10.03
CA ASP A 46 9.98 32.06 8.72
C ASP A 46 10.17 30.53 8.72
N ALA A 47 11.16 30.01 9.45
CA ALA A 47 11.38 28.58 9.62
C ALA A 47 10.18 27.85 10.23
N ALA A 48 9.41 28.51 11.11
CA ALA A 48 8.20 27.94 11.68
C ALA A 48 7.06 27.83 10.65
N ALA A 49 6.91 28.81 9.76
CA ALA A 49 5.93 28.81 8.69
C ALA A 49 6.26 27.75 7.61
N ASP A 50 7.52 27.63 7.25
CA ASP A 50 8.00 26.61 6.32
C ASP A 50 7.81 25.21 6.89
N ALA A 51 8.16 24.99 8.16
CA ALA A 51 7.93 23.72 8.84
C ALA A 51 6.45 23.32 8.87
N LEU A 52 5.53 24.27 9.06
CA LEU A 52 4.09 24.00 9.00
C LEU A 52 3.67 23.50 7.61
N THR A 53 4.18 24.14 6.56
CA THR A 53 3.92 23.76 5.16
C THR A 53 4.44 22.35 4.85
N LEU A 54 5.66 22.03 5.29
CA LEU A 54 6.25 20.70 5.11
C LEU A 54 5.48 19.62 5.89
N ARG A 55 5.00 19.92 7.11
CA ARG A 55 4.14 19.02 7.89
C ARG A 55 2.80 18.76 7.22
N ALA A 56 2.15 19.79 6.69
CA ALA A 56 0.87 19.65 6.00
C ALA A 56 0.99 18.70 4.80
N GLY A 57 2.06 18.83 4.02
CA GLY A 57 2.33 17.94 2.90
C GLY A 57 2.57 16.49 3.30
N GLN A 58 3.21 16.24 4.45
CA GLN A 58 3.37 14.88 4.99
C GLN A 58 2.05 14.23 5.35
N THR A 59 1.10 14.97 5.92
CA THR A 59 -0.23 14.43 6.28
C THR A 59 -0.94 13.81 5.07
N VAL A 60 -0.85 14.45 3.90
CA VAL A 60 -1.46 13.93 2.65
C VAL A 60 -0.80 12.62 2.22
N ILE A 61 0.53 12.53 2.31
CA ILE A 61 1.27 11.30 1.98
C ILE A 61 0.83 10.16 2.92
N TYR A 62 0.77 10.42 4.23
CA TYR A 62 0.32 9.42 5.20
C TYR A 62 -1.12 8.98 4.95
N LEU A 63 -2.02 9.91 4.61
CA LEU A 63 -3.41 9.57 4.29
C LEU A 63 -3.49 8.59 3.12
N ILE A 64 -2.73 8.82 2.05
CA ILE A 64 -2.67 7.92 0.88
C ILE A 64 -2.12 6.55 1.29
N LEU A 65 -0.97 6.52 1.97
CA LEU A 65 -0.33 5.27 2.38
C LEU A 65 -1.20 4.46 3.35
N MET A 66 -1.85 5.11 4.31
CA MET A 66 -2.78 4.47 5.26
C MET A 66 -4.04 3.94 4.55
N THR A 67 -4.53 4.66 3.54
CA THR A 67 -5.66 4.21 2.73
C THR A 67 -5.29 2.94 1.94
N LEU A 68 -4.13 2.93 1.27
CA LEU A 68 -3.63 1.75 0.57
C LEU A 68 -3.45 0.55 1.51
N TRP A 69 -2.90 0.80 2.70
CA TRP A 69 -2.75 -0.22 3.73
C TRP A 69 -4.11 -0.78 4.18
N GLY A 70 -5.07 0.10 4.49
CA GLY A 70 -6.42 -0.27 4.94
C GLY A 70 -7.19 -1.05 3.88
N VAL A 71 -7.05 -0.67 2.60
CA VAL A 71 -7.64 -1.41 1.48
C VAL A 71 -7.04 -2.81 1.36
N ASP A 72 -5.72 -3.00 1.48
CA ASP A 72 -5.13 -4.36 1.48
C ASP A 72 -5.65 -5.20 2.65
N TYR A 73 -5.79 -4.59 3.83
CA TYR A 73 -6.31 -5.26 5.03
C TYR A 73 -7.75 -5.76 4.84
N LEU A 74 -8.67 -4.89 4.43
CA LEU A 74 -10.06 -5.27 4.15
C LEU A 74 -10.16 -6.37 3.07
N ARG A 75 -9.26 -6.32 2.08
CA ARG A 75 -9.21 -7.34 1.03
C ARG A 75 -8.61 -8.65 1.50
N GLU A 76 -7.69 -8.64 2.46
CA GLU A 76 -7.19 -9.87 3.08
C GLU A 76 -8.33 -10.61 3.78
N GLU A 77 -9.16 -9.89 4.55
CA GLU A 77 -10.34 -10.46 5.18
C GLU A 77 -11.30 -11.07 4.14
N ARG A 78 -11.57 -10.35 3.04
CA ARG A 78 -12.42 -10.86 1.95
C ARG A 78 -11.85 -12.13 1.30
N ARG A 79 -10.52 -12.20 1.10
CA ARG A 79 -9.84 -13.37 0.54
C ARG A 79 -9.98 -14.59 1.46
N LEU A 80 -9.83 -14.39 2.77
CA LEU A 80 -10.04 -15.44 3.77
C LEU A 80 -11.48 -15.94 3.78
N LYS A 81 -12.47 -15.04 3.74
CA LYS A 81 -13.89 -15.40 3.63
C LYS A 81 -14.17 -16.26 2.39
N ILE A 82 -13.63 -15.89 1.22
CA ILE A 82 -13.79 -16.68 -0.01
C ILE A 82 -13.23 -18.10 0.17
N VAL A 83 -12.04 -18.24 0.77
CA VAL A 83 -11.45 -19.56 0.99
C VAL A 83 -12.31 -20.41 1.94
N ILE A 84 -12.82 -19.82 3.03
CA ILE A 84 -13.67 -20.51 3.99
C ILE A 84 -15.00 -20.94 3.35
N GLU A 85 -15.66 -20.05 2.60
CA GLU A 85 -16.91 -20.37 1.92
C GLU A 85 -16.73 -21.46 0.86
N THR A 86 -15.65 -21.41 0.08
CA THR A 86 -15.31 -22.46 -0.88
C THR A 86 -15.00 -23.79 -0.19
N ALA A 87 -14.31 -23.76 0.95
CA ALA A 87 -14.02 -24.96 1.75
C ALA A 87 -15.31 -25.61 2.25
N ASN A 88 -16.19 -24.83 2.87
CA ASN A 88 -17.49 -25.29 3.38
C ASN A 88 -18.39 -25.82 2.25
N GLY A 89 -18.41 -25.14 1.10
CA GLY A 89 -19.22 -25.56 -0.05
C GLY A 89 -18.76 -26.87 -0.70
N ARG A 90 -17.53 -27.32 -0.43
CA ARG A 90 -16.96 -28.56 -0.96
C ARG A 90 -16.73 -29.63 0.12
N ASP A 91 -17.11 -29.35 1.36
CA ASP A 91 -16.85 -30.19 2.53
C ASP A 91 -15.36 -30.60 2.66
N VAL A 92 -14.47 -29.64 2.40
CA VAL A 92 -13.02 -29.82 2.55
C VAL A 92 -12.46 -28.84 3.55
N ARG A 93 -11.26 -29.11 4.04
CA ARG A 93 -10.55 -28.18 4.92
C ARG A 93 -10.07 -26.94 4.13
N PRO A 94 -10.00 -25.75 4.74
CA PRO A 94 -9.56 -24.52 4.05
C PRO A 94 -8.14 -24.57 3.47
N ASP A 95 -7.27 -25.42 4.02
CA ASP A 95 -5.91 -25.65 3.56
C ASP A 95 -5.83 -26.56 2.31
N ALA A 96 -6.91 -27.29 2.00
CA ALA A 96 -7.04 -28.11 0.80
C ALA A 96 -7.65 -27.37 -0.39
N VAL A 97 -8.15 -26.13 -0.21
CA VAL A 97 -8.77 -25.35 -1.29
C VAL A 97 -7.73 -24.93 -2.32
N MET A 98 -7.91 -25.37 -3.56
CA MET A 98 -7.08 -25.02 -4.71
C MET A 98 -7.60 -23.79 -5.45
N THR A 99 -6.77 -23.24 -6.33
CA THR A 99 -7.18 -22.13 -7.22
C THR A 99 -8.27 -22.54 -8.20
N ALA A 100 -8.29 -23.81 -8.63
CA ALA A 100 -9.30 -24.36 -9.52
C ALA A 100 -10.70 -24.41 -8.87
N ASP A 101 -10.75 -24.35 -7.54
CA ASP A 101 -11.99 -24.45 -6.77
C ASP A 101 -12.68 -23.09 -6.59
N ILE A 102 -12.00 -22.02 -6.97
CA ILE A 102 -12.49 -20.65 -6.84
C ILE A 102 -12.97 -20.18 -8.20
N ASP A 103 -14.25 -19.80 -8.27
CA ASP A 103 -14.85 -19.21 -9.46
C ASP A 103 -14.01 -18.02 -9.99
N GLY A 104 -13.87 -17.92 -11.31
CA GLY A 104 -13.02 -16.94 -12.00
C GLY A 104 -13.37 -15.48 -11.67
N LYS A 105 -14.63 -15.19 -11.31
CA LYS A 105 -15.02 -13.85 -10.80
C LYS A 105 -14.50 -13.59 -9.39
N ARG A 106 -14.55 -14.60 -8.51
CA ARG A 106 -14.07 -14.52 -7.11
C ARG A 106 -12.54 -14.53 -7.05
N LEU A 107 -11.87 -15.14 -8.03
CA LEU A 107 -10.42 -15.12 -8.20
C LEU A 107 -9.86 -13.68 -8.31
N GLY A 108 -10.69 -12.75 -8.82
CA GLY A 108 -10.41 -11.31 -8.84
C GLY A 108 -10.00 -10.73 -7.50
N ALA A 109 -10.52 -11.26 -6.40
CA ALA A 109 -10.18 -10.81 -5.05
C ALA A 109 -8.69 -11.00 -4.71
N PHE A 110 -8.00 -11.92 -5.39
CA PHE A 110 -6.57 -12.23 -5.19
C PHE A 110 -5.63 -11.37 -6.06
N SER A 111 -6.16 -10.45 -6.85
CA SER A 111 -5.37 -9.50 -7.67
C SER A 111 -4.76 -8.42 -6.79
N ILE A 112 -3.42 -8.32 -6.75
CA ILE A 112 -2.72 -7.32 -5.91
C ILE A 112 -1.96 -6.33 -6.79
N LEU A 113 -1.00 -6.82 -7.57
CA LEU A 113 -0.22 -6.03 -8.51
C LEU A 113 -0.50 -6.43 -9.96
N ARG A 114 -0.92 -7.69 -10.16
CA ARG A 114 -1.35 -8.21 -11.45
C ARG A 114 -2.82 -8.61 -11.37
N PRO A 115 -3.59 -8.35 -12.44
CA PRO A 115 -4.98 -8.78 -12.55
C PRO A 115 -5.04 -10.31 -12.62
N LYS A 116 -6.03 -10.90 -11.94
CA LYS A 116 -6.30 -12.34 -11.92
C LYS A 116 -7.79 -12.62 -12.03
N GLY A 117 -8.18 -13.60 -12.81
CA GLY A 117 -9.59 -13.95 -13.02
C GLY A 117 -10.21 -13.24 -14.22
N ALA A 118 -11.53 -13.38 -14.35
CA ALA A 118 -12.26 -12.97 -15.55
C ALA A 118 -12.89 -11.57 -15.41
N GLY A 119 -12.95 -10.83 -16.52
CA GLY A 119 -13.61 -9.52 -16.62
C GLY A 119 -12.70 -8.32 -16.30
N LYS A 120 -13.31 -7.13 -16.18
CA LYS A 120 -12.60 -5.85 -15.93
C LYS A 120 -12.31 -5.56 -14.46
N ALA A 121 -13.12 -6.09 -13.54
CA ALA A 121 -12.98 -5.86 -12.11
C ALA A 121 -11.59 -6.23 -11.52
N PRO A 122 -10.90 -7.29 -11.98
CA PRO A 122 -9.55 -7.65 -11.51
C PRO A 122 -8.46 -6.61 -11.80
N PHE A 123 -8.69 -5.68 -12.73
CA PHE A 123 -7.70 -4.66 -13.12
C PHE A 123 -7.76 -3.43 -12.22
N ILE A 124 -8.91 -3.13 -11.65
CA ILE A 124 -9.16 -1.90 -10.87
C ILE A 124 -8.22 -1.84 -9.68
N MET A 125 -8.15 -2.92 -8.89
CA MET A 125 -7.38 -2.90 -7.64
C MET A 125 -5.86 -2.87 -7.85
N PRO A 126 -5.26 -3.67 -8.77
CA PRO A 126 -3.88 -3.50 -9.16
C PRO A 126 -3.54 -2.08 -9.61
N LEU A 127 -4.43 -1.46 -10.39
CA LEU A 127 -4.25 -0.09 -10.84
C LEU A 127 -4.26 0.90 -9.67
N VAL A 128 -5.24 0.79 -8.77
CA VAL A 128 -5.32 1.62 -7.55
C VAL A 128 -4.07 1.47 -6.69
N ASN A 129 -3.59 0.24 -6.48
CA ASN A 129 -2.39 -0.03 -5.71
C ASN A 129 -1.13 0.57 -6.34
N LEU A 130 -0.95 0.38 -7.66
CA LEU A 130 0.21 0.90 -8.39
C LEU A 130 0.17 2.43 -8.49
N ALA A 131 -0.98 3.00 -8.86
CA ALA A 131 -1.16 4.43 -8.96
C ALA A 131 -0.99 5.11 -7.59
N GLY A 132 -1.59 4.56 -6.54
CA GLY A 132 -1.45 5.09 -5.19
C GLY A 132 0.00 5.04 -4.69
N LEU A 133 0.72 3.94 -4.91
CA LEU A 133 2.15 3.85 -4.58
C LEU A 133 2.98 4.86 -5.39
N ALA A 134 2.71 5.01 -6.68
CA ALA A 134 3.42 5.95 -7.54
C ALA A 134 3.18 7.40 -7.13
N VAL A 135 1.92 7.77 -6.83
CA VAL A 135 1.56 9.10 -6.32
C VAL A 135 2.24 9.37 -4.98
N ALA A 136 2.18 8.43 -4.04
CA ALA A 136 2.84 8.58 -2.75
C ALA A 136 4.35 8.75 -2.90
N ALA A 137 5.01 7.92 -3.72
CA ALA A 137 6.44 8.03 -4.00
C ALA A 137 6.80 9.38 -4.63
N CYS A 138 6.01 9.86 -5.60
CA CYS A 138 6.21 11.16 -6.23
C CYS A 138 6.11 12.31 -5.22
N LEU A 139 5.05 12.31 -4.39
CA LEU A 139 4.84 13.32 -3.37
C LEU A 139 5.97 13.31 -2.32
N ILE A 140 6.45 12.13 -1.91
CA ILE A 140 7.61 12.00 -1.02
C ILE A 140 8.83 12.67 -1.66
N VAL A 141 9.17 12.34 -2.91
CA VAL A 141 10.31 12.94 -3.61
C VAL A 141 10.16 14.45 -3.71
N MET A 142 8.98 14.95 -4.07
CA MET A 142 8.69 16.39 -4.14
C MET A 142 8.91 17.08 -2.79
N GLN A 143 8.50 16.46 -1.68
CA GLN A 143 8.72 16.99 -0.34
C GLN A 143 10.23 17.11 -0.04
N TYR A 144 11.02 16.06 -0.30
CA TYR A 144 12.48 16.14 -0.13
C TYR A 144 13.11 17.24 -1.00
N VAL A 145 12.69 17.38 -2.26
CA VAL A 145 13.20 18.46 -3.13
C VAL A 145 12.85 19.84 -2.57
N ASN A 146 11.62 20.03 -2.07
CA ASN A 146 11.19 21.31 -1.51
C ASN A 146 11.98 21.66 -0.23
N ALA A 147 12.18 20.68 0.66
CA ALA A 147 12.98 20.88 1.87
C ALA A 147 14.43 21.27 1.53
N ILE A 148 15.05 20.60 0.54
CA ILE A 148 16.42 20.92 0.11
C ILE A 148 16.48 22.35 -0.46
N ARG A 149 15.48 22.77 -1.24
CA ARG A 149 15.42 24.13 -1.79
C ARG A 149 15.30 25.19 -0.70
N MET A 150 14.51 24.93 0.33
CA MET A 150 14.35 25.83 1.49
C MET A 150 15.64 25.95 2.32
N ILE A 151 16.42 24.87 2.45
CA ILE A 151 17.71 24.91 3.17
C ILE A 151 18.79 25.66 2.37
N ALA A 152 18.70 25.64 1.03
CA ALA A 152 19.71 26.24 0.15
C ALA A 152 19.45 27.72 -0.17
N SER A 153 18.27 28.25 0.14
CA SER A 153 17.90 29.66 0.00
C SER A 153 18.24 30.46 1.24
#